data_AF-A0A8J6HPH4-F1
#
_entry.id   AF-A0A8J6HPH4-F1
#
_cell.length_a   1.000
_cell.length_b   1.000
_cell.length_c   1.000
_cell.angle_alpha   90.00
_cell.angle_beta   90.00
_cell.angle_gamma   90.00
#
_symmetry.space_group_name_H-M   'P 1'
#
loop_
_entity.id
_entity.type
_entity.pdbx_description
1 polymer ?
#
loop_
_entity_poly.entity_id
_entity_poly.type
_entity_poly.pdbx_seq_one_letter_code
_entity_poly.pdbx_strand_id
1 'polypeptide(L)'
;MEKVLSQIIDLPKHLQTDKGSEFYNIGDHVRISKDREVFDKGYTPNWSNEIFLIRKVKLTNPTTYLLKDMNGKDILGGFYEMKLQKVKHPDVYLVEKVLKKKGKKLYVKWLGFDESHKTWIDENNIT
;
A
#
# COMPACT_ATOMS: atom_id res chain seq x y z
N MET A 1 2.32 23.04 -24.87
CA MET A 1 1.95 21.82 -24.12
C MET A 1 3.12 21.18 -23.36
N GLU A 2 4.33 21.77 -23.35
CA GLU A 2 5.51 21.15 -22.72
C GLU A 2 5.79 21.57 -21.26
N LYS A 3 5.16 22.65 -20.75
CA LYS A 3 5.44 23.18 -19.40
C LYS A 3 4.86 22.36 -18.23
N VAL A 4 4.00 21.36 -18.48
CA VAL A 4 3.39 20.56 -17.41
C VAL A 4 4.28 19.37 -17.03
N LEU A 5 5.06 18.85 -17.97
CA LEU A 5 5.96 17.71 -17.75
C LEU A 5 7.23 18.09 -16.97
N SER A 6 7.65 19.37 -17.02
CA SER A 6 8.83 19.85 -16.31
C SER A 6 8.67 19.90 -14.78
N GLN A 7 7.44 19.89 -14.25
CA GLN A 7 7.20 19.92 -12.79
C GLN A 7 7.32 18.55 -12.11
N ILE A 8 7.36 17.45 -12.88
CA ILE A 8 7.55 16.09 -12.34
C ILE A 8 9.03 15.81 -12.05
N ILE A 9 9.95 16.55 -12.68
CA ILE A 9 11.39 16.25 -12.72
C ILE A 9 12.15 16.78 -11.48
N ASP A 10 11.61 17.78 -10.78
CA ASP A 10 12.35 18.48 -9.70
C ASP A 10 11.75 18.30 -8.30
N LEU A 11 11.07 17.18 -8.00
CA LEU A 11 10.78 16.88 -6.59
C LEU A 11 12.08 16.38 -5.94
N PRO A 12 12.62 17.07 -4.91
CA PRO A 12 13.83 16.63 -4.23
C PRO A 12 13.61 15.23 -3.66
N LYS A 13 14.37 14.27 -4.21
CA LYS A 13 14.56 12.96 -3.60
C LYS A 13 15.28 13.22 -2.28
N HIS A 14 14.83 12.62 -1.18
CA HIS A 14 15.44 12.76 0.16
C HIS A 14 15.15 14.08 0.90
N LEU A 15 13.93 14.61 0.80
CA LEU A 15 13.47 15.54 1.83
C LEU A 15 13.51 14.82 3.20
N GLN A 16 13.97 15.51 4.23
CA GLN A 16 13.91 15.05 5.63
C GLN A 16 12.83 15.83 6.36
N THR A 17 12.00 15.13 7.12
CA THR A 17 11.04 15.72 8.05
C THR A 17 11.78 16.43 9.19
N ASP A 18 11.10 17.30 9.93
CA ASP A 18 11.66 17.98 11.12
C ASP A 18 12.20 16.99 12.19
N LYS A 19 11.77 15.71 12.11
CA LYS A 19 12.21 14.62 13.00
C LYS A 19 13.41 13.84 12.47
N GLY A 20 14.01 14.25 11.35
CA GLY A 20 15.11 13.54 10.69
C GLY A 20 14.72 12.26 9.96
N SER A 21 13.43 11.92 9.90
CA SER A 21 12.91 10.80 9.09
C SER A 21 12.76 11.24 7.64
N GLU A 22 13.21 10.43 6.68
CA GLU A 22 13.00 10.69 5.26
C GLU A 22 11.50 10.70 4.93
N PHE A 23 11.05 11.67 4.15
CA PHE A 23 9.69 11.64 3.60
C PHE A 23 9.55 10.44 2.67
N TYR A 24 8.32 9.94 2.53
CA TYR A 24 8.04 8.93 1.53
C TYR A 24 8.15 9.51 0.12
N ASN A 25 8.61 8.69 -0.82
CA ASN A 25 8.80 9.09 -2.21
C ASN A 25 7.68 8.58 -3.09
N ILE A 26 7.48 9.24 -4.24
CA ILE A 26 6.60 8.73 -5.30
C ILE A 26 7.10 7.35 -5.72
N GLY A 27 6.22 6.36 -5.75
CA GLY A 27 6.55 4.97 -6.03
C GLY A 27 6.77 4.08 -4.80
N ASP A 28 6.89 4.65 -3.60
CA ASP A 28 6.97 3.84 -2.39
C ASP A 28 5.67 3.06 -2.16
N HIS A 29 5.83 1.80 -1.72
CA HIS A 29 4.72 0.94 -1.31
C HIS A 29 4.45 1.14 0.18
N VAL A 30 3.19 1.36 0.53
CA VAL A 30 2.77 1.66 1.90
C VAL A 30 1.48 0.93 2.29
N ARG A 31 1.30 0.73 3.59
CA ARG A 31 0.03 0.32 4.22
C ARG A 31 -0.58 1.51 4.95
N ILE A 32 -1.90 1.50 5.07
CA ILE A 32 -2.67 2.53 5.79
C ILE A 32 -2.99 2.01 7.19
N SER A 33 -2.90 2.85 8.21
CA SER A 33 -3.29 2.46 9.57
C SER A 33 -4.80 2.19 9.64
N LYS A 34 -5.21 1.15 10.36
CA LYS A 34 -6.61 0.89 10.69
C LYS A 34 -7.04 1.75 11.88
N ASP A 35 -8.30 2.17 11.87
CA ASP A 35 -8.91 2.74 13.06
C ASP A 35 -9.22 1.62 14.04
N ARG A 36 -8.92 1.86 15.32
CA ARG A 36 -9.10 0.86 16.38
C ARG A 36 -10.44 1.06 17.05
N GLU A 37 -11.15 -0.04 17.27
CA GLU A 37 -12.35 -0.06 18.09
C GLU A 37 -12.00 -0.25 19.58
N VAL A 38 -12.93 0.13 20.47
CA VAL A 38 -12.73 0.07 21.93
C VAL A 38 -12.40 -1.35 22.43
N PHE A 39 -12.87 -2.37 21.71
CA PHE A 39 -12.69 -3.78 22.06
C PHE A 39 -11.61 -4.47 21.23
N ASP A 40 -10.82 -3.73 20.45
CA ASP A 40 -9.75 -4.32 19.66
C ASP A 40 -8.63 -4.86 20.53
N LYS A 41 -8.40 -6.16 20.39
CA LYS A 41 -7.38 -6.87 21.11
C LYS A 41 -6.00 -6.39 20.69
N GLY A 42 -5.06 -6.33 21.64
CA GLY A 42 -3.70 -5.82 21.40
C GLY A 42 -2.90 -6.60 20.36
N TYR A 43 -3.28 -7.85 20.06
CA TYR A 43 -2.64 -8.68 19.05
C TYR A 43 -3.18 -8.45 17.63
N THR A 44 -4.27 -7.70 17.46
CA THR A 44 -4.81 -7.40 16.13
C THR A 44 -3.89 -6.43 15.38
N PRO A 45 -3.57 -6.66 14.09
CA PRO A 45 -2.72 -5.77 13.33
C PRO A 45 -3.31 -4.36 13.15
N ASN A 46 -2.51 -3.33 13.40
CA ASN A 46 -2.90 -1.91 13.24
C ASN A 46 -2.80 -1.38 11.80
N TRP A 47 -2.37 -2.20 10.85
CA TRP A 47 -2.14 -1.79 9.45
C TRP A 47 -3.05 -2.57 8.50
N SER A 48 -3.40 -1.96 7.37
CA SER A 48 -4.14 -2.59 6.27
C SER A 48 -3.40 -3.81 5.74
N ASN A 49 -4.15 -4.81 5.26
CA ASN A 49 -3.54 -5.93 4.54
C ASN A 49 -3.21 -5.52 3.09
N GLU A 50 -4.06 -4.66 2.51
CA GLU A 50 -3.84 -4.08 1.19
C GLU A 50 -2.63 -3.13 1.19
N ILE A 51 -1.91 -3.17 0.07
CA ILE A 51 -0.72 -2.37 -0.20
C ILE A 51 -1.10 -1.30 -1.22
N PHE A 52 -0.64 -0.09 -0.99
CA PHE A 52 -0.89 1.06 -1.84
C PHE A 52 0.42 1.66 -2.32
N LEU A 53 0.36 2.41 -3.41
CA LEU A 53 1.51 3.09 -3.98
C LEU A 53 1.34 4.60 -3.84
N ILE A 54 2.41 5.29 -3.42
CA ILE A 54 2.40 6.75 -3.33
C ILE A 54 2.46 7.34 -4.72
N ARG A 55 1.33 7.91 -5.15
CA ARG A 55 1.20 8.58 -6.45
C ARG A 55 1.81 9.98 -6.42
N LYS A 56 1.58 10.73 -5.35
CA LYS A 56 2.00 12.13 -5.26
C LYS A 56 2.24 12.54 -3.82
N VAL A 57 3.28 13.35 -3.61
CA VAL A 57 3.56 14.04 -2.34
C VAL A 57 3.04 15.47 -2.46
N LYS A 58 2.27 15.93 -1.47
CA LYS A 58 1.81 17.30 -1.34
C LYS A 58 2.50 17.94 -0.14
N LEU A 59 3.34 18.93 -0.40
CA LEU A 59 4.05 19.72 0.61
C LEU A 59 3.11 20.75 1.28
N THR A 60 2.02 20.26 1.85
CA THR A 60 1.15 21.02 2.76
C THR A 60 1.77 21.08 4.15
N ASN A 61 1.22 21.88 5.07
CA ASN A 61 1.61 21.87 6.47
C ASN A 61 0.47 21.28 7.33
N PRO A 62 0.54 20.00 7.77
CA PRO A 62 1.62 19.03 7.56
C PRO A 62 1.55 18.35 6.17
N THR A 63 2.65 17.69 5.77
CA THR A 63 2.77 17.05 4.44
C THR A 63 1.76 15.91 4.30
N THR A 64 1.13 15.82 3.12
CA THR A 64 0.13 14.81 2.81
C THR A 64 0.48 14.02 1.55
N TYR A 65 0.02 12.77 1.48
CA TYR A 65 0.32 11.84 0.40
C TYR A 65 -0.97 11.40 -0.29
N LEU A 66 -0.94 11.37 -1.62
CA LEU A 66 -1.99 10.76 -2.42
C LEU A 66 -1.57 9.35 -2.83
N LEU A 67 -2.49 8.40 -2.68
CA LEU A 67 -2.25 6.98 -2.93
C LEU A 67 -3.04 6.48 -4.13
N LYS A 68 -2.56 5.39 -4.72
CA LYS A 68 -3.29 4.56 -5.68
C LYS A 68 -3.23 3.09 -5.22
N ASP A 69 -4.25 2.32 -5.57
CA ASP A 69 -4.25 0.87 -5.37
C ASP A 69 -3.27 0.18 -6.33
N MET A 70 -3.12 -1.14 -6.19
CA MET A 70 -2.26 -1.95 -7.07
C MET A 70 -2.84 -2.10 -8.49
N ASN A 71 -4.12 -1.82 -8.70
CA ASN A 71 -4.78 -1.82 -10.01
C ASN A 71 -4.65 -0.46 -10.73
N GLY A 72 -4.05 0.55 -10.09
CA GLY A 72 -3.88 1.90 -10.62
C GLY A 72 -5.05 2.85 -10.37
N LYS A 73 -6.06 2.45 -9.58
CA LYS A 73 -7.17 3.31 -9.16
C LYS A 73 -6.72 4.23 -8.04
N ASP A 74 -7.09 5.50 -8.13
CA ASP A 74 -6.80 6.48 -7.09
C ASP A 74 -7.61 6.22 -5.82
N ILE A 75 -6.93 6.31 -4.68
CA ILE A 75 -7.58 6.32 -3.38
C ILE A 75 -8.00 7.75 -3.05
N LEU A 76 -9.25 7.92 -2.63
CA LEU A 76 -9.78 9.22 -2.25
C LEU A 76 -9.16 9.70 -0.93
N GLY A 77 -8.82 10.98 -0.88
CA GLY A 77 -8.26 11.63 0.31
C GLY A 77 -6.73 11.80 0.26
N GLY A 78 -6.23 12.63 1.18
CA GLY A 78 -4.81 12.80 1.44
C GLY A 78 -4.44 12.21 2.79
N PHE A 79 -3.36 11.42 2.84
CA PHE A 79 -2.93 10.71 4.02
C PHE A 79 -1.75 11.42 4.67
N TYR A 80 -1.76 11.53 6.00
CA TYR A 80 -0.60 11.98 6.76
C TYR A 80 0.44 10.87 6.89
N GLU A 81 1.69 11.25 7.09
CA GLU A 81 2.81 10.31 7.29
C GLU A 81 2.53 9.30 8.41
N MET A 82 1.99 9.75 9.55
CA MET A 82 1.64 8.89 10.70
C MET A 82 0.59 7.82 10.38
N LYS A 83 -0.21 8.02 9.32
CA LYS A 83 -1.22 7.06 8.88
C LYS A 83 -0.66 6.06 7.86
N LEU A 84 0.64 6.11 7.55
CA LEU A 84 1.30 5.27 6.55
C LEU A 84 2.47 4.47 7.13
N GLN A 85 2.67 3.27 6.61
CA GLN A 85 3.82 2.41 6.92
C GLN A 85 4.46 1.89 5.63
N LYS A 86 5.77 2.10 5.45
CA LYS A 86 6.52 1.52 4.32
C LYS A 86 6.49 0.00 4.31
N VAL A 87 6.26 -0.59 3.14
CA VAL A 87 6.30 -2.03 2.92
C VAL A 87 7.67 -2.44 2.38
N LYS A 88 8.30 -3.45 3.01
CA LYS A 88 9.59 -4.00 2.58
C LYS A 88 9.47 -5.01 1.43
N HIS A 89 8.40 -5.81 1.45
CA HIS A 89 8.14 -6.89 0.49
C HIS A 89 6.75 -6.68 -0.15
N PRO A 90 6.65 -5.85 -1.22
CA PRO A 90 5.38 -5.52 -1.86
C PRO A 90 4.79 -6.65 -2.71
N ASP A 91 5.58 -7.70 -2.95
CA ASP A 91 5.26 -8.90 -3.72
C ASP A 91 4.67 -10.04 -2.87
N VAL A 92 4.63 -9.88 -1.54
CA VAL A 92 4.14 -10.90 -0.61
C VAL A 92 2.71 -10.59 -0.14
N TYR A 93 1.81 -11.53 -0.38
CA TYR A 93 0.40 -11.44 -0.02
C TYR A 93 0.00 -12.60 0.89
N LEU A 94 -0.84 -12.31 1.88
CA LEU A 94 -1.36 -13.32 2.80
C LEU A 94 -2.56 -14.04 2.18
N VAL A 95 -2.56 -15.36 2.25
CA VAL A 95 -3.68 -16.19 1.83
C VAL A 95 -4.75 -16.21 2.93
N GLU A 96 -6.00 -15.87 2.59
CA GLU A 96 -7.14 -16.08 3.47
C GLU A 96 -7.60 -17.53 3.42
N LYS A 97 -7.84 -18.02 2.19
CA LYS A 97 -8.40 -19.34 1.97
C LYS A 97 -8.05 -19.88 0.59
N VAL A 98 -7.69 -21.16 0.53
CA VAL A 98 -7.65 -21.92 -0.72
C VAL A 98 -9.06 -22.40 -1.05
N LEU A 99 -9.59 -21.96 -2.20
CA LEU A 99 -10.95 -22.25 -2.64
C LEU A 99 -11.04 -23.53 -3.47
N LYS A 100 -10.06 -23.77 -4.35
CA LYS A 100 -10.00 -24.94 -5.24
C LYS A 100 -8.55 -25.38 -5.48
N LYS A 101 -8.35 -26.66 -5.78
CA LYS A 101 -7.07 -27.22 -6.24
C LYS A 101 -7.27 -27.93 -7.58
N LYS A 102 -6.37 -27.70 -8.54
CA LYS A 102 -6.34 -28.40 -9.84
C LYS A 102 -4.90 -28.71 -10.21
N GLY A 103 -4.50 -29.98 -10.04
CA GLY A 103 -3.10 -30.38 -10.17
C GLY A 103 -2.22 -29.61 -9.18
N LYS A 104 -1.16 -28.97 -9.67
CA LYS A 104 -0.24 -28.10 -8.91
C LYS A 104 -0.69 -26.64 -8.82
N LYS A 105 -1.92 -26.31 -9.22
CA LYS A 105 -2.47 -24.94 -9.14
C LYS A 105 -3.53 -24.84 -8.05
N LEU A 106 -3.55 -23.70 -7.36
CA LEU A 106 -4.44 -23.38 -6.25
C LEU A 106 -5.22 -22.10 -6.58
N TYR A 107 -6.54 -22.13 -6.45
CA TYR A 107 -7.38 -20.94 -6.58
C TYR A 107 -7.56 -20.32 -5.21
N VAL A 108 -7.07 -19.10 -5.01
CA VAL A 108 -6.88 -18.51 -3.69
C VAL A 108 -7.70 -17.25 -3.52
N LYS A 109 -8.28 -17.09 -2.32
CA LYS A 109 -8.79 -15.83 -1.81
C LYS A 109 -7.68 -15.18 -0.95
N TRP A 110 -7.29 -13.98 -1.31
CA TRP A 110 -6.28 -13.20 -0.57
C TRP A 110 -6.90 -12.49 0.63
N LEU A 111 -6.14 -12.42 1.72
CA LEU A 111 -6.60 -11.83 2.97
C LEU A 111 -6.73 -10.32 2.86
N GLY A 112 -7.94 -9.82 3.11
CA GLY A 112 -8.24 -8.39 3.07
C GLY A 112 -8.45 -7.81 1.67
N PHE A 113 -8.58 -8.66 0.65
CA PHE A 113 -8.98 -8.27 -0.69
C PHE A 113 -10.41 -8.74 -0.98
N ASP A 114 -11.08 -8.03 -1.89
CA ASP A 114 -12.41 -8.43 -2.37
C ASP A 114 -12.32 -9.64 -3.32
N GLU A 115 -13.49 -10.09 -3.76
CA GLU A 115 -13.57 -11.29 -4.58
C GLU A 115 -12.96 -11.14 -5.97
N SER A 116 -12.80 -9.91 -6.46
CA SER A 116 -12.23 -9.64 -7.78
C SER A 116 -10.75 -10.01 -7.88
N HIS A 117 -10.03 -10.04 -6.75
CA HIS A 117 -8.60 -10.35 -6.71
C HIS A 117 -8.31 -11.86 -6.58
N LYS A 118 -9.32 -12.74 -6.61
CA LYS A 118 -9.09 -14.19 -6.53
C LYS A 118 -8.31 -14.68 -7.74
N THR A 119 -7.19 -15.35 -7.52
CA THR A 119 -6.29 -15.80 -8.60
C THR A 119 -5.88 -17.25 -8.46
N TRP A 120 -5.48 -17.86 -9.58
CA TRP A 120 -4.79 -19.15 -9.58
C TRP A 120 -3.30 -18.92 -9.38
N ILE A 121 -2.70 -19.58 -8.38
CA ILE A 121 -1.26 -19.58 -8.13
C ILE A 121 -0.71 -21.01 -8.20
N ASP A 122 0.60 -21.13 -8.42
CA ASP A 122 1.29 -22.42 -8.33
C ASP A 122 1.51 -22.80 -6.86
N GLU A 123 1.41 -24.10 -6.55
CA GLU A 123 1.63 -24.64 -5.21
C GLU A 123 3.04 -24.35 -4.69
N ASN A 124 4.04 -24.21 -5.58
CA ASN A 124 5.41 -23.88 -5.20
C ASN A 124 5.61 -22.41 -4.76
N ASN A 125 4.65 -21.53 -5.03
CA ASN A 125 4.72 -20.11 -4.63
C ASN A 125 4.21 -19.87 -3.20
N ILE A 126 3.80 -20.91 -2.48
CA ILE A 126 3.42 -20.85 -1.07
C ILE A 126 4.63 -21.23 -0.24
N THR A 127 4.97 -20.39 0.74
CA THR A 127 6.05 -20.62 1.71
C THR A 127 5.48 -20.81 3.09
#